data_AF-A0A3M1P7X9-F1
#
_entry.id   AF-A0A3M1P7X9-F1
#
_cell.length_a   1.000
_cell.length_b   1.000
_cell.length_c   1.000
_cell.angle_alpha   90.00
_cell.angle_beta   90.00
_cell.angle_gamma   90.00
#
_symmetry.space_group_name_H-M   'P 1'
#
loop_
_entity.id
_entity.type
_entity.pdbx_description
1 polymer ?
#
loop_
_entity_poly.entity_id
_entity_poly.type
_entity_poly.pdbx_seq_one_letter_code
_entity_poly.pdbx_strand_id
1 'polypeptide(L)'
;YFVHEGYVPAQDLRIVLRLGWAAYALPRGQYEEVIVRLDEAVERFPEHPRTPALMLRRGMARYLKTWDHHAFRDEMRRLIERFPGSAEARMWPWDEPPFAPG
;
A
#
# COMPACT_ATOMS: atom_id res chain seq x y z
N TYR A 1 -8.81 13.60 -17.18
CA TYR A 1 -8.99 14.19 -15.84
C TYR A 1 -8.32 15.56 -15.83
N PHE A 2 -9.10 16.63 -15.96
CA PHE A 2 -8.60 18.00 -15.82
C PHE A 2 -8.42 18.30 -14.32
N VAL A 3 -7.18 18.46 -13.88
CA VAL A 3 -6.85 18.94 -12.53
C VAL A 3 -6.80 20.46 -12.63
N HIS A 4 -7.71 21.16 -11.96
CA HIS A 4 -7.50 22.58 -11.68
C HIS A 4 -6.29 22.69 -10.76
N GLU A 5 -5.28 23.44 -11.20
CA GLU A 5 -4.08 23.74 -10.43
C GLU A 5 -4.45 24.18 -9.01
N GLY A 6 -4.21 23.31 -8.02
CA GLY A 6 -4.36 23.60 -6.59
C GLY A 6 -5.47 22.87 -5.85
N TYR A 7 -6.48 22.29 -6.52
CA TYR A 7 -7.54 21.56 -5.80
C TYR A 7 -7.24 20.06 -5.73
N VAL A 8 -6.90 19.60 -4.53
CA VAL A 8 -6.84 18.17 -4.20
C VAL A 8 -8.13 17.81 -3.46
N PRO A 9 -8.96 16.87 -3.98
CA PRO A 9 -10.13 16.41 -3.25
C PRO A 9 -9.76 15.98 -1.83
N ALA A 10 -10.64 16.24 -0.86
CA ALA A 10 -10.35 15.95 0.54
C ALA A 10 -9.98 14.47 0.79
N GLN A 11 -10.49 13.55 -0.02
CA GLN A 11 -10.15 12.12 0.04
C GLN A 11 -8.71 11.88 -0.42
N ASP A 12 -8.32 12.41 -1.58
CA ASP A 12 -6.96 12.37 -2.10
C ASP A 12 -5.94 12.95 -1.11
N LEU A 13 -6.23 14.14 -0.56
CA LEU A 13 -5.35 14.80 0.40
C LEU A 13 -5.16 13.92 1.64
N ARG A 14 -6.25 13.35 2.17
CA ARG A 14 -6.21 12.46 3.33
C ARG A 14 -5.39 11.19 3.07
N ILE A 15 -5.44 10.62 1.87
CA ILE A 15 -4.64 9.45 1.52
C ILE A 15 -3.16 9.83 1.42
N VAL A 16 -2.84 10.96 0.79
CA VAL A 16 -1.47 11.47 0.68
C VAL A 16 -0.88 11.74 2.06
N LEU A 17 -1.63 12.37 2.97
CA LEU A 17 -1.17 12.63 4.34
C LEU A 17 -0.93 11.33 5.11
N ARG A 18 -1.79 10.30 4.97
CA ARG A 18 -1.58 9.00 5.61
C ARG A 18 -0.32 8.29 5.09
N LEU A 19 -0.10 8.33 3.77
CA LEU A 19 1.11 7.77 3.16
C LEU A 19 2.38 8.51 3.60
N GLY A 20 2.34 9.84 3.66
CA GLY A 20 3.45 10.66 4.14
C GLY A 20 3.76 10.40 5.61
N TRP A 21 2.73 10.34 6.45
CA TRP A 21 2.88 9.98 7.87
C TRP A 21 3.44 8.56 8.05
N ALA A 22 2.96 7.58 7.27
CA ALA A 22 3.49 6.22 7.32
C ALA A 22 4.98 6.16 6.93
N ALA A 23 5.40 6.91 5.91
CA ALA A 23 6.79 7.01 5.51
C ALA A 23 7.69 7.62 6.61
N TYR A 24 7.15 8.55 7.41
CA TYR A 24 7.82 9.11 8.57
C TYR A 24 7.87 8.14 9.77
N ALA A 25 6.79 7.41 10.02
CA ALA A 25 6.60 6.56 11.19
C ALA A 25 7.33 5.20 11.09
N LEU A 26 7.40 4.62 9.88
CA LEU A 26 8.02 3.31 9.64
C LEU A 26 9.48 3.24 10.13
N PRO A 27 10.41 4.15 9.76
CA PRO A 27 11.79 4.10 10.24
C PRO A 27 11.95 4.25 11.76
N ARG A 28 10.90 4.68 12.46
CA ARG A 28 10.88 4.88 13.92
C ARG A 28 10.31 3.69 14.68
N GLY A 29 10.07 2.57 13.99
CA GLY A 29 9.53 1.36 14.62
C GLY A 29 8.05 1.43 14.97
N GLN A 30 7.31 2.46 14.52
CA GLN A 30 5.89 2.63 14.83
C GLN A 30 5.00 1.76 13.93
N TYR A 31 5.35 0.48 13.78
CA TYR A 31 4.74 -0.41 12.80
C TYR A 31 3.26 -0.66 13.07
N GLU A 32 2.88 -0.91 14.33
CA GLU A 32 1.50 -1.21 14.70
C GLU A 32 0.56 -0.08 14.34
N GLU A 33 0.94 1.13 14.71
CA GLU A 33 0.17 2.33 14.45
C GLU A 33 0.04 2.60 12.94
N VAL A 34 1.09 2.29 12.17
CA VAL A 34 1.05 2.35 10.70
C VAL A 34 0.06 1.34 10.14
N ILE A 35 0.08 0.11 10.64
CA ILE A 35 -0.84 -0.95 10.20
C ILE A 35 -2.28 -0.51 10.44
N VAL A 36 -2.63 -0.10 11.66
CA VAL A 36 -3.99 0.33 12.03
C VAL A 36 -4.49 1.46 11.13
N ARG A 37 -3.69 2.52 10.95
CA ARG A 37 -4.10 3.69 10.15
C ARG A 37 -4.24 3.38 8.66
N LEU A 38 -3.40 2.50 8.13
CA LEU A 38 -3.46 2.13 6.72
C LEU A 38 -4.55 1.09 6.44
N ASP A 39 -4.85 0.20 7.38
CA ASP A 39 -6.02 -0.69 7.29
C ASP A 39 -7.32 0.11 7.18
N GLU A 40 -7.54 1.08 8.09
CA GLU A 40 -8.70 1.99 8.01
C GLU A 40 -8.77 2.70 6.65
N ALA A 41 -7.63 3.12 6.11
CA ALA A 41 -7.57 3.81 4.82
C ALA A 41 -7.92 2.89 3.65
N VAL A 42 -7.43 1.65 3.64
CA VAL A 42 -7.74 0.66 2.59
C VAL A 42 -9.23 0.30 2.63
N GLU A 43 -9.80 0.13 3.82
CA GLU A 43 -11.24 -0.13 3.99
C GLU A 43 -12.11 1.04 3.52
N ARG A 44 -11.69 2.26 3.81
CA ARG A 44 -12.45 3.47 3.46
C ARG A 44 -12.34 3.86 1.99
N PHE A 45 -11.23 3.51 1.35
CA PHE A 45 -10.94 3.88 -0.03
C PHE A 45 -10.61 2.63 -0.86
N PRO A 46 -11.52 1.66 -1.00
CA PRO A 46 -11.19 0.37 -1.60
C PRO A 46 -10.79 0.46 -3.07
N GLU A 47 -11.38 1.36 -3.85
CA GLU A 47 -11.19 1.48 -5.32
C GLU A 47 -10.42 2.74 -5.72
N HIS A 48 -9.79 3.42 -4.76
CA HIS A 48 -9.09 4.67 -5.02
C HIS A 48 -7.75 4.39 -5.77
N PRO A 49 -7.33 5.24 -6.73
CA PRO A 49 -6.09 5.03 -7.50
C PRO A 49 -4.80 4.90 -6.66
N ARG A 50 -4.81 5.40 -5.42
CA ARG A 50 -3.70 5.31 -4.45
C ARG A 50 -3.82 4.17 -3.43
N THR A 51 -4.86 3.36 -3.49
CA THR A 51 -5.04 2.21 -2.61
C THR A 51 -3.94 1.16 -2.74
N PRO A 52 -3.36 0.89 -3.92
CA PRO A 52 -2.18 0.03 -4.04
C PRO A 52 -1.02 0.51 -3.17
N ALA A 53 -0.76 1.83 -3.15
CA ALA A 53 0.27 2.43 -2.30
C ALA A 53 0.01 2.18 -0.81
N LEU A 54 -1.24 2.31 -0.37
CA LEU A 54 -1.65 2.04 1.01
C LEU A 54 -1.42 0.56 1.37
N MET A 55 -1.84 -0.36 0.50
CA MET A 55 -1.67 -1.80 0.68
C MET A 55 -0.19 -2.19 0.78
N LEU A 56 0.64 -1.69 -0.14
CA LEU A 56 2.08 -1.95 -0.14
C LEU A 56 2.74 -1.45 1.16
N ARG A 57 2.47 -0.20 1.55
CA ARG A 57 3.07 0.39 2.75
C ARG A 57 2.61 -0.32 4.03
N ARG A 58 1.34 -0.77 4.08
CA ARG A 58 0.83 -1.62 5.16
C ARG A 58 1.53 -2.98 5.18
N GLY A 59 1.68 -3.63 4.03
CA GLY A 59 2.39 -4.89 3.88
C GLY A 59 3.82 -4.79 4.41
N MET A 60 4.55 -3.73 4.04
CA MET A 60 5.89 -3.44 4.57
C MET A 60 5.88 -3.24 6.09
N ALA A 61 4.89 -2.53 6.64
CA ALA A 61 4.77 -2.35 8.09
C ALA A 61 4.58 -3.69 8.82
N ARG A 62 3.71 -4.56 8.30
CA ARG A 62 3.49 -5.91 8.85
C ARG A 62 4.77 -6.74 8.77
N TYR A 63 5.43 -6.73 7.62
CA TYR A 63 6.71 -7.42 7.42
C TYR A 63 7.79 -6.94 8.41
N LEU A 64 7.97 -5.64 8.59
CA LEU A 64 8.97 -5.10 9.53
C LEU A 64 8.65 -5.43 10.99
N LYS A 65 7.37 -5.62 11.34
CA LYS A 65 6.94 -6.02 12.67
C LYS A 65 7.20 -7.51 12.95
N THR A 66 6.91 -8.38 11.98
CA THR A 66 6.87 -9.84 12.20
C THR A 66 8.00 -10.61 11.55
N TRP A 67 8.70 -10.00 10.59
CA TRP A 67 9.65 -10.65 9.68
C TRP A 67 9.05 -11.80 8.86
N ASP A 68 7.72 -11.80 8.70
CA ASP A 68 7.01 -12.85 7.96
C ASP A 68 7.01 -12.57 6.45
N HIS A 69 7.96 -13.18 5.76
CA HIS A 69 8.09 -13.10 4.30
C HIS A 69 6.92 -13.74 3.55
N HIS A 70 6.31 -14.80 4.10
CA HIS A 70 5.19 -15.49 3.46
C HIS A 70 3.95 -14.60 3.48
N ALA A 71 3.62 -14.02 4.63
CA ALA A 71 2.50 -13.10 4.76
C ALA A 71 2.67 -11.86 3.85
N PHE A 72 3.89 -11.33 3.72
CA PHE A 72 4.14 -10.21 2.81
C PHE A 72 3.98 -10.61 1.34
N ARG A 73 4.42 -11.82 0.98
CA ARG A 73 4.25 -12.35 -0.38
C ARG A 73 2.78 -12.50 -0.75
N ASP A 74 1.96 -13.03 0.15
CA ASP A 74 0.51 -13.18 -0.09
C ASP A 74 -0.18 -11.81 -0.18
N GLU A 75 0.28 -10.83 0.60
CA GLU A 75 -0.19 -9.44 0.48
C GLU A 75 0.11 -8.85 -0.90
N MET A 76 1.34 -9.07 -1.40
CA MET A 76 1.74 -8.61 -2.74
C MET A 76 0.93 -9.29 -3.85
N ARG A 77 0.64 -10.59 -3.73
CA ARG A 77 -0.23 -11.29 -4.69
C ARG A 77 -1.62 -10.66 -4.74
N ARG A 78 -2.25 -10.43 -3.57
CA ARG A 78 -3.57 -9.77 -3.48
C ARG A 78 -3.56 -8.37 -4.09
N LEU A 79 -2.47 -7.61 -3.89
CA LEU A 79 -2.30 -6.30 -4.51
C LEU A 79 -2.26 -6.41 -6.04
N ILE A 80 -1.47 -7.36 -6.58
CA ILE A 80 -1.35 -7.55 -8.03
C ILE A 80 -2.66 -8.05 -8.64
N GLU A 81 -3.36 -8.98 -7.99
CA GLU A 81 -4.66 -9.47 -8.44
C GLU A 81 -5.69 -8.34 -8.53
N ARG A 82 -5.74 -7.48 -7.51
CA ARG A 82 -6.74 -6.40 -7.43
C ARG A 82 -6.38 -5.19 -8.26
N PHE A 83 -5.09 -4.88 -8.38
CA PHE A 83 -4.60 -3.66 -9.06
C PHE A 83 -3.45 -3.96 -10.03
N PRO A 84 -3.67 -4.81 -11.05
CA PRO A 84 -2.60 -5.30 -11.93
C PRO A 84 -1.88 -4.19 -12.72
N GLY A 85 -2.56 -3.06 -12.98
CA GLY A 85 -1.99 -1.91 -13.69
C GLY A 85 -1.28 -0.87 -12.81
N SER A 86 -1.22 -1.07 -11.49
CA SER A 86 -0.60 -0.10 -10.58
C SER A 86 0.93 -0.08 -10.67
N ALA A 87 1.55 0.99 -10.15
CA ALA A 87 3.00 1.02 -10.02
C ALA A 87 3.48 -0.03 -9.01
N GLU A 88 2.73 -0.19 -7.92
CA GLU A 88 3.01 -1.11 -6.82
C GLU A 88 2.92 -2.58 -7.25
N ALA A 89 2.05 -2.92 -8.21
CA ALA A 89 2.00 -4.28 -8.76
C ALA A 89 3.30 -4.70 -9.47
N ARG A 90 4.09 -3.73 -9.96
CA ARG A 90 5.40 -3.97 -10.57
C ARG A 90 6.54 -4.03 -9.55
N MET A 91 6.26 -3.78 -8.27
CA MET A 91 7.25 -3.80 -7.19
C MET A 91 7.42 -5.18 -6.56
N TRP A 92 7.06 -6.24 -7.27
CA TRP A 92 7.29 -7.61 -6.83
C TRP A 92 8.80 -7.87 -6.64
N PRO A 93 9.27 -8.10 -5.39
CA PRO A 93 10.70 -8.13 -5.09
C PRO A 93 11.37 -9.50 -5.31
N TRP A 94 10.61 -10.54 -5.64
CA TRP A 94 11.16 -11.90 -5.82
C TRP A 94 11.43 -12.20 -7.30
N ASP A 95 12.42 -13.06 -7.56
CA ASP A 95 12.84 -13.41 -8.91
C ASP A 95 11.81 -14.28 -9.64
N GLU A 96 11.08 -15.11 -8.89
CA GLU A 96 10.00 -15.90 -9.47
C GLU A 96 8.76 -15.06 -9.74
N PRO A 97 7.94 -15.41 -10.75
CA PRO A 97 6.70 -14.68 -11.00
C PRO A 97 5.71 -14.81 -9.84
N PRO A 98 4.82 -13.81 -9.64
CA PRO A 98 3.83 -13.80 -8.56
C PRO A 98 2.82 -14.95 -8.64
N PHE A 99 2.53 -15.42 -9.86
CA PHE A 99 1.64 -16.53 -10.17
C PHE A 99 2.37 -17.55 -11.04
N ALA A 100 2.00 -18.83 -10.90
CA ALA A 100 2.53 -19.87 -11.75
C ALA A 100 2.17 -19.60 -13.22
N PRO A 101 3.05 -19.90 -14.20
CA PRO A 101 2.67 -19.89 -15.59
C PRO A 101 1.56 -20.93 -15.79
N GLY A 102 0.43 -20.48 -16.36
CA GLY A 102 -0.70 -21.33 -16.75
C GLY A 102 -0.42 -22.12 -18.01
#